data_AF-A0A1H9RRY1-F1
#
_entry.id   AF-A0A1H9RRY1-F1
#
_cell.length_a   1.000
_cell.length_b   1.000
_cell.length_c   1.000
_cell.angle_alpha   90.00
_cell.angle_beta   90.00
_cell.angle_gamma   90.00
#
_symmetry.space_group_name_H-M   'P 1'
#
loop_
_entity.id
_entity.type
_entity.pdbx_description
1 polymer ?
#
loop_
_entity_poly.entity_id
_entity_poly.type
_entity_poly.pdbx_seq_one_letter_code
_entity_poly.pdbx_strand_id
1 'polypeptide(L)'
;MKNVMTILGAILLTSFSYGQLPSIKAKTNGEKFVTWGVRPVESEDGPADQWTMPNQMCEGPESMKVKASKTLLSQGKTKYIASYVCDDDPRTAWVEGNVDYGVGEFLEIKDWQIMNSSTSGISILNGYQSSKTAWQDNSRVKKFKVSLNGKDICILELADVMGVQTFKIPEKWSKGNFRFTIVEVYNGAKYKDTAISGIFSCGG
;
A
#
# COMPACT_ATOMS: atom_id res chain seq x y z
N MET A 1 -32.93 12.42 49.32
CA MET A 1 -31.74 11.57 49.10
C MET A 1 -32.03 10.64 47.93
N LYS A 2 -31.49 10.92 46.74
CA LYS A 2 -31.60 10.05 45.55
C LYS A 2 -30.19 9.55 45.23
N ASN A 3 -29.96 8.25 45.44
CA ASN A 3 -28.68 7.62 45.10
C ASN A 3 -28.63 7.43 43.58
N VAL A 4 -27.68 8.10 42.94
CA VAL A 4 -27.31 7.86 41.54
C VAL A 4 -26.22 6.79 41.56
N MET A 5 -26.52 5.62 41.00
CA MET A 5 -25.57 4.53 40.83
C MET A 5 -24.86 4.71 39.50
N THR A 6 -23.61 5.17 39.55
CA THR A 6 -22.74 5.28 38.36
C THR A 6 -22.25 3.89 37.98
N ILE A 7 -22.71 3.37 36.84
CA ILE A 7 -22.15 2.16 36.24
C ILE A 7 -20.97 2.57 35.36
N LEU A 8 -19.74 2.32 35.83
CA LEU A 8 -18.55 2.35 34.97
C LEU A 8 -18.59 1.12 34.06
N GLY A 9 -18.97 1.31 32.79
CA GLY A 9 -18.79 0.29 31.76
C GLY A 9 -17.31 0.17 31.42
N ALA A 10 -16.69 -0.96 31.80
CA ALA A 10 -15.35 -1.31 31.35
C ALA A 10 -15.42 -1.64 29.85
N ILE A 11 -14.79 -0.80 29.01
CA ILE A 11 -14.59 -1.11 27.60
C ILE A 11 -13.52 -2.20 27.52
N LEU A 12 -13.94 -3.43 27.24
CA LEU A 12 -13.03 -4.52 26.87
C LEU A 12 -12.40 -4.17 25.52
N LEU A 13 -11.18 -3.64 25.55
CA LEU A 13 -10.30 -3.63 24.38
C LEU A 13 -9.87 -5.08 24.13
N THR A 14 -10.59 -5.80 23.27
CA THR A 14 -10.15 -7.09 22.78
C THR A 14 -8.90 -6.86 21.94
N SER A 15 -7.72 -7.06 22.55
CA SER A 15 -6.48 -7.20 21.83
C SER A 15 -6.62 -8.42 20.92
N PHE A 16 -6.86 -8.21 19.63
CA PHE A 16 -6.75 -9.28 18.64
C PHE A 16 -5.31 -9.79 18.68
N SER A 17 -5.09 -10.91 19.38
CA SER A 17 -3.87 -11.68 19.25
C SER A 17 -3.91 -12.31 17.87
N TYR A 18 -3.25 -11.67 16.90
CA TYR A 18 -2.88 -12.34 15.67
C TYR A 18 -2.02 -13.53 16.08
N GLY A 19 -2.57 -14.76 16.03
CA GLY A 19 -1.75 -15.96 16.11
C GLY A 19 -0.56 -15.77 15.18
N GLN A 20 0.66 -15.94 15.70
CA GLN A 20 1.89 -15.27 15.26
C GLN A 20 2.14 -15.39 13.75
N LEU A 21 1.52 -14.50 12.96
CA LEU A 21 1.72 -14.42 11.52
C LEU A 21 3.20 -14.12 11.28
N PRO A 22 3.83 -14.75 10.27
CA PRO A 22 5.21 -14.41 9.95
C PRO A 22 5.29 -12.93 9.60
N SER A 23 6.30 -12.24 10.15
CA SER A 23 6.63 -10.88 9.74
C SER A 23 7.63 -10.92 8.58
N ILE A 24 7.35 -10.15 7.53
CA ILE A 24 8.20 -9.98 6.36
C ILE A 24 8.57 -8.51 6.28
N LYS A 25 9.87 -8.22 6.33
CA LYS A 25 10.38 -6.85 6.14
C LYS A 25 10.63 -6.61 4.66
N ALA A 26 10.08 -5.51 4.14
CA ALA A 26 10.37 -5.08 2.78
C ALA A 26 11.82 -4.62 2.64
N LYS A 27 12.42 -4.93 1.49
CA LYS A 27 13.74 -4.45 1.07
C LYS A 27 13.57 -3.10 0.37
N THR A 28 14.51 -2.20 0.60
CA THR A 28 14.56 -0.90 -0.09
C THR A 28 15.86 -0.80 -0.90
N ASN A 29 15.96 0.20 -1.76
CA ASN A 29 17.20 0.54 -2.47
C ASN A 29 18.22 1.31 -1.61
N GLY A 30 17.91 1.60 -0.33
CA GLY A 30 18.79 2.27 0.62
C GLY A 30 18.75 3.81 0.61
N GLU A 31 18.15 4.44 -0.41
CA GLU A 31 17.94 5.89 -0.43
C GLU A 31 16.70 6.26 0.38
N LYS A 32 16.74 7.37 1.15
CA LYS A 32 15.57 7.79 1.94
C LYS A 32 14.47 8.44 1.09
N PHE A 33 14.86 9.13 0.02
CA PHE A 33 13.99 9.88 -0.86
C PHE A 33 14.34 9.59 -2.31
N VAL A 34 13.33 9.61 -3.19
CA VAL A 34 13.50 9.49 -4.64
C VAL A 34 12.95 10.75 -5.31
N THR A 35 13.56 11.13 -6.43
CA THR A 35 13.02 12.17 -7.32
C THR A 35 12.51 11.47 -8.57
N TRP A 36 11.20 11.43 -8.74
CA TRP A 36 10.60 10.93 -9.98
C TRP A 36 10.87 11.95 -11.10
N GLY A 37 11.44 11.47 -12.20
CA GLY A 37 11.78 12.30 -13.37
C GLY A 37 10.55 12.81 -14.13
N VAL A 38 10.73 13.14 -15.41
CA VAL A 38 9.60 13.44 -16.30
C VAL A 38 8.89 12.14 -16.65
N ARG A 39 7.55 12.17 -16.75
CA ARG A 39 6.78 11.00 -17.21
C ARG A 39 7.29 10.55 -18.56
N PRO A 40 7.76 9.29 -18.68
CA PRO A 40 8.09 8.72 -19.98
C PRO A 40 6.86 8.74 -20.89
N VAL A 41 7.09 9.07 -22.15
CA VAL A 41 6.04 8.99 -23.16
C VAL A 41 5.86 7.52 -23.49
N GLU A 42 4.62 7.02 -23.35
CA GLU A 42 4.30 5.65 -23.73
C GLU A 42 4.52 5.50 -25.25
N SER A 43 5.36 4.54 -25.65
CA SER A 43 5.58 4.23 -27.06
C SER A 43 4.53 3.22 -27.53
N GLU A 44 4.19 3.26 -28.82
CA GLU A 44 3.28 2.28 -29.43
C GLU A 44 3.89 0.86 -29.51
N ASP A 45 5.22 0.74 -29.33
CA ASP A 45 6.01 -0.45 -29.66
C ASP A 45 6.46 -1.31 -28.46
N GLY A 46 6.03 -1.00 -27.23
CA GLY A 46 6.44 -1.74 -26.03
C GLY A 46 6.34 -0.90 -24.76
N PRO A 47 6.65 -1.47 -23.57
CA PRO A 47 6.44 -0.72 -22.32
C PRO A 47 7.25 0.57 -22.35
N ALA A 48 6.61 1.68 -21.97
CA ALA A 48 7.29 2.94 -21.72
C ALA A 48 8.50 2.73 -20.81
N ASP A 49 9.53 3.58 -20.91
CA ASP A 49 10.63 3.55 -19.94
C ASP A 49 10.05 3.49 -18.52
N GLN A 50 10.45 2.49 -17.74
CA GLN A 50 9.81 2.25 -16.45
C GLN A 50 10.23 3.32 -15.44
N TRP A 51 9.27 3.98 -14.80
CA TRP A 51 9.54 4.97 -13.73
C TRP A 51 10.30 4.39 -12.54
N THR A 52 10.03 3.12 -12.21
CA THR A 52 10.32 2.56 -10.89
C THR A 52 11.46 1.55 -10.88
N MET A 53 11.59 0.71 -11.91
CA MET A 53 12.59 -0.36 -11.98
C MET A 53 13.13 -0.50 -13.42
N PRO A 54 14.25 0.14 -13.77
CA PRO A 54 14.80 0.01 -15.11
C PRO A 54 15.28 -1.43 -15.36
N ASN A 55 15.12 -1.91 -16.60
CA ASN A 55 15.57 -3.25 -17.06
C ASN A 55 14.85 -4.45 -16.41
N GLN A 56 13.67 -4.25 -15.82
CA GLN A 56 12.78 -5.35 -15.44
C GLN A 56 11.43 -5.17 -16.12
N MET A 57 10.73 -6.27 -16.41
CA MET A 57 9.32 -6.18 -16.77
C MET A 57 8.53 -6.13 -15.47
N CYS A 58 7.87 -5.01 -15.24
CA CYS A 58 7.03 -4.78 -14.07
C CYS A 58 5.61 -4.49 -14.50
N GLU A 59 4.65 -5.11 -13.82
CA GLU A 59 3.23 -4.93 -14.10
C GLU A 59 2.43 -4.89 -12.80
N GLY A 60 1.49 -3.94 -12.75
CA GLY A 60 0.44 -3.87 -11.74
C GLY A 60 -0.69 -4.87 -12.02
N PRO A 61 -1.62 -5.05 -11.07
CA PRO A 61 -2.88 -5.74 -11.37
C PRO A 61 -3.74 -4.97 -12.39
N GLU A 62 -4.69 -5.66 -13.03
CA GLU A 62 -5.73 -5.00 -13.83
C GLU A 62 -6.52 -3.98 -12.98
N SER A 63 -6.58 -2.73 -13.44
CA SER A 63 -7.17 -1.61 -12.68
C SER A 63 -8.61 -1.86 -12.19
N MET A 64 -9.43 -2.53 -13.00
CA MET A 64 -10.81 -2.91 -12.67
C MET A 64 -10.93 -3.96 -11.55
N LYS A 65 -9.84 -4.68 -11.26
CA LYS A 65 -9.76 -5.70 -10.20
C LYS A 65 -9.23 -5.13 -8.87
N VAL A 66 -8.86 -3.86 -8.83
CA VAL A 66 -8.41 -3.17 -7.61
C VAL A 66 -9.58 -2.42 -6.96
N LYS A 67 -9.78 -2.65 -5.66
CA LYS A 67 -10.79 -1.98 -4.84
C LYS A 67 -10.18 -1.49 -3.54
N ALA A 68 -10.77 -0.45 -2.97
CA ALA A 68 -10.45 0.01 -1.62
C ALA A 68 -11.69 -0.09 -0.72
N SER A 69 -11.50 -0.24 0.58
CA SER A 69 -12.56 -0.11 1.58
C SER A 69 -13.17 1.28 1.58
N LYS A 70 -12.31 2.30 1.51
CA LYS A 70 -12.68 3.71 1.39
C LYS A 70 -11.58 4.48 0.67
N THR A 71 -11.99 5.60 0.10
CA THR A 71 -11.13 6.49 -0.67
C THR A 71 -11.42 7.93 -0.28
N LEU A 72 -10.37 8.73 -0.12
CA LEU A 72 -10.48 10.17 0.08
C LEU A 72 -11.21 10.80 -1.12
N LEU A 73 -12.17 11.67 -0.83
CA LEU A 73 -12.87 12.42 -1.88
C LEU A 73 -11.89 13.29 -2.66
N SER A 74 -12.15 13.43 -3.97
CA SER A 74 -11.35 14.29 -4.84
C SER A 74 -11.28 15.72 -4.31
N GLN A 75 -10.11 16.33 -4.41
CA GLN A 75 -9.86 17.71 -4.02
C GLN A 75 -9.46 18.53 -5.24
N GLY A 76 -10.39 19.34 -5.74
CA GLY A 76 -10.23 20.06 -7.01
C GLY A 76 -10.08 19.07 -8.17
N LYS A 77 -8.94 19.11 -8.86
CA LYS A 77 -8.63 18.19 -9.97
C LYS A 77 -7.93 16.89 -9.52
N THR A 78 -7.46 16.83 -8.28
CA THR A 78 -6.72 15.68 -7.76
C THR A 78 -7.71 14.61 -7.30
N LYS A 79 -7.44 13.37 -7.70
CA LYS A 79 -8.19 12.17 -7.30
C LYS A 79 -7.27 11.23 -6.53
N TYR A 80 -7.86 10.31 -5.78
CA TYR A 80 -7.13 9.39 -4.90
C TYR A 80 -7.62 7.94 -5.02
N ILE A 81 -8.04 7.53 -6.22
CA ILE A 81 -8.77 6.29 -6.44
C ILE A 81 -7.90 5.05 -6.32
N ALA A 82 -8.52 3.90 -5.99
CA ALA A 82 -7.82 2.65 -5.76
C ALA A 82 -6.96 2.19 -6.95
N SER A 83 -7.41 2.44 -8.19
CA SER A 83 -6.67 2.06 -9.40
C SER A 83 -5.37 2.85 -9.62
N TYR A 84 -5.14 3.95 -8.89
CA TYR A 84 -3.86 4.68 -8.95
C TYR A 84 -2.70 3.92 -8.31
N VAL A 85 -2.95 2.78 -7.65
CA VAL A 85 -1.83 1.91 -7.23
C VAL A 85 -1.25 1.10 -8.39
N CYS A 86 -1.85 1.14 -9.58
CA CYS A 86 -1.45 0.32 -10.74
C CYS A 86 -1.63 1.08 -12.06
N ASP A 87 -1.39 2.39 -12.07
CA ASP A 87 -1.53 3.27 -13.24
C ASP A 87 -0.19 3.70 -13.87
N ASP A 88 0.90 3.04 -13.45
CA ASP A 88 2.28 3.30 -13.86
C ASP A 88 2.77 4.74 -13.65
N ASP A 89 2.10 5.55 -12.80
CA ASP A 89 2.57 6.87 -12.39
C ASP A 89 2.84 6.90 -10.88
N PRO A 90 4.12 6.90 -10.43
CA PRO A 90 4.44 6.86 -9.01
C PRO A 90 4.03 8.14 -8.25
N ARG A 91 3.50 9.15 -8.96
CA ARG A 91 3.08 10.45 -8.41
C ARG A 91 1.58 10.56 -8.21
N THR A 92 0.80 9.56 -8.62
CA THR A 92 -0.60 9.41 -8.21
C THR A 92 -0.65 8.48 -6.99
N ALA A 93 -1.79 8.43 -6.30
CA ALA A 93 -1.93 7.51 -5.17
C ALA A 93 -3.38 7.15 -4.91
N TRP A 94 -3.59 5.97 -4.36
CA TRP A 94 -4.73 5.76 -3.49
C TRP A 94 -4.47 6.42 -2.13
N VAL A 95 -5.48 7.11 -1.62
CA VAL A 95 -5.47 7.68 -0.27
C VAL A 95 -6.75 7.24 0.43
N GLU A 96 -6.61 6.66 1.61
CA GLU A 96 -7.77 6.27 2.42
C GLU A 96 -8.59 7.51 2.83
N GLY A 97 -9.88 7.33 3.09
CA GLY A 97 -10.82 8.46 3.26
C GLY A 97 -11.43 8.61 4.66
N ASN A 98 -10.85 7.98 5.69
CA ASN A 98 -11.29 8.14 7.07
C ASN A 98 -10.76 9.41 7.71
N VAL A 99 -11.39 9.79 8.83
CA VAL A 99 -11.02 10.99 9.59
C VAL A 99 -9.82 10.75 10.52
N ASP A 100 -9.43 9.48 10.68
CA ASP A 100 -8.29 9.04 11.48
C ASP A 100 -7.11 8.68 10.56
N TYR A 101 -6.24 7.77 10.99
CA TYR A 101 -5.06 7.36 10.21
C TYR A 101 -5.35 6.22 9.21
N GLY A 102 -6.61 5.77 9.10
CA GLY A 102 -6.99 4.68 8.19
C GLY A 102 -6.58 3.28 8.65
N VAL A 103 -6.31 3.09 9.95
CA VAL A 103 -6.05 1.73 10.49
C VAL A 103 -7.32 0.89 10.32
N GLY A 104 -7.18 -0.28 9.69
CA GLY A 104 -8.30 -1.15 9.29
C GLY A 104 -8.76 -0.96 7.84
N GLU A 105 -8.42 0.16 7.20
CA GLU A 105 -8.67 0.37 5.77
C GLU A 105 -7.77 -0.55 4.93
N PHE A 106 -8.24 -0.91 3.73
CA PHE A 106 -7.56 -1.90 2.91
C PHE A 106 -7.70 -1.63 1.41
N LEU A 107 -6.72 -2.15 0.67
CA LEU A 107 -6.81 -2.43 -0.76
C LEU A 107 -7.06 -3.92 -0.97
N GLU A 108 -7.98 -4.27 -1.86
CA GLU A 108 -8.24 -5.62 -2.33
C GLU A 108 -7.97 -5.70 -3.84
N ILE A 109 -7.17 -6.69 -4.22
CA ILE A 109 -6.79 -6.95 -5.62
C ILE A 109 -7.26 -8.36 -5.95
N LYS A 110 -8.19 -8.47 -6.88
CA LYS A 110 -8.77 -9.76 -7.28
C LYS A 110 -7.95 -10.43 -8.38
N ASP A 111 -7.87 -11.76 -8.31
CA ASP A 111 -7.27 -12.62 -9.34
C ASP A 111 -5.93 -12.08 -9.88
N TRP A 112 -5.06 -11.64 -8.97
CA TRP A 112 -3.76 -11.11 -9.35
C TRP A 112 -2.77 -12.25 -9.52
N GLN A 113 -2.08 -12.27 -10.65
CA GLN A 113 -0.93 -13.11 -10.90
C GLN A 113 0.35 -12.31 -10.66
N ILE A 114 1.09 -12.65 -9.60
CA ILE A 114 2.41 -12.09 -9.35
C ILE A 114 3.37 -12.61 -10.41
N MET A 115 4.13 -11.71 -11.02
CA MET A 115 5.23 -12.08 -11.89
C MET A 115 6.29 -12.84 -11.07
N ASN A 116 6.58 -14.07 -11.50
CA ASN A 116 7.46 -14.97 -10.76
C ASN A 116 8.90 -14.74 -11.25
N SER A 117 9.79 -14.26 -10.38
CA SER A 117 11.23 -14.23 -10.65
C SER A 117 12.04 -14.65 -9.43
N SER A 118 13.24 -15.16 -9.68
CA SER A 118 14.17 -15.55 -8.62
C SER A 118 14.64 -14.35 -7.78
N THR A 119 14.50 -13.13 -8.29
CA THR A 119 15.04 -11.89 -7.72
C THR A 119 13.98 -10.96 -7.13
N SER A 120 12.77 -10.91 -7.69
CA SER A 120 11.72 -9.95 -7.35
C SER A 120 10.40 -10.63 -6.92
N GLY A 121 9.57 -9.90 -6.18
CA GLY A 121 8.26 -10.37 -5.71
C GLY A 121 7.21 -9.28 -5.94
N ILE A 122 6.55 -8.85 -4.87
CA ILE A 122 5.66 -7.69 -4.88
C ILE A 122 6.47 -6.44 -4.51
N SER A 123 6.21 -5.36 -5.23
CA SER A 123 6.76 -4.02 -5.02
C SER A 123 5.66 -3.07 -4.57
N ILE A 124 5.98 -2.18 -3.62
CA ILE A 124 5.08 -1.15 -3.09
C ILE A 124 5.78 0.21 -3.11
N LEU A 125 5.05 1.23 -3.55
CA LEU A 125 5.39 2.64 -3.33
C LEU A 125 4.59 3.16 -2.13
N ASN A 126 5.22 3.15 -0.96
CA ASN A 126 4.58 3.51 0.30
C ASN A 126 4.45 5.04 0.47
N GLY A 127 3.27 5.53 0.86
CA GLY A 127 2.98 6.97 0.98
C GLY A 127 2.58 7.63 -0.35
N TYR A 128 2.29 8.94 -0.30
CA TYR A 128 1.93 9.73 -1.48
C TYR A 128 3.19 10.32 -2.12
N GLN A 129 3.73 9.66 -3.14
CA GLN A 129 5.06 9.94 -3.67
C GLN A 129 5.08 11.01 -4.77
N SER A 130 4.03 11.85 -4.88
CA SER A 130 3.97 12.94 -5.87
C SER A 130 5.09 13.97 -5.71
N SER A 131 5.55 14.17 -4.49
CA SER A 131 6.71 14.96 -4.14
C SER A 131 7.22 14.54 -2.76
N LYS A 132 8.45 14.92 -2.42
CA LYS A 132 8.97 14.74 -1.06
C LYS A 132 8.05 15.35 0.00
N THR A 133 7.53 16.56 -0.24
CA THR A 133 6.63 17.24 0.70
C THR A 133 5.33 16.47 0.89
N ALA A 134 4.68 16.04 -0.19
CA ALA A 134 3.45 15.24 -0.10
C ALA A 134 3.68 13.93 0.66
N TRP A 135 4.81 13.26 0.37
CA TRP A 135 5.17 12.03 1.06
C TRP A 135 5.37 12.22 2.57
N GLN A 136 5.93 13.37 2.99
CA GLN A 136 6.15 13.71 4.40
C GLN A 136 4.86 14.17 5.10
N ASP A 137 4.05 14.98 4.42
CA ASP A 137 2.83 15.58 4.97
C ASP A 137 1.72 14.56 5.22
N ASN A 138 1.58 13.56 4.34
CA ASN A 138 0.62 12.46 4.47
C ASN A 138 1.17 11.30 5.29
N SER A 139 0.31 10.48 5.87
CA SER A 139 0.75 9.25 6.56
C SER A 139 1.21 8.18 5.57
N ARG A 140 2.08 7.29 6.05
CA ARG A 140 2.56 6.11 5.31
C ARG A 140 2.24 4.86 6.10
N VAL A 141 2.14 3.74 5.42
CA VAL A 141 1.92 2.45 6.09
C VAL A 141 3.23 1.99 6.71
N LYS A 142 3.20 1.61 7.98
CA LYS A 142 4.31 0.91 8.64
C LYS A 142 4.12 -0.60 8.55
N LYS A 143 2.89 -1.06 8.74
CA LYS A 143 2.54 -2.48 8.65
C LYS A 143 1.25 -2.68 7.89
N PHE A 144 1.32 -3.59 6.92
CA PHE A 144 0.15 -4.24 6.35
C PHE A 144 -0.04 -5.62 6.97
N LYS A 145 -1.29 -6.00 7.21
CA LYS A 145 -1.67 -7.41 7.26
C LYS A 145 -2.05 -7.84 5.85
N VAL A 146 -1.37 -8.85 5.32
CA VAL A 146 -1.62 -9.39 3.99
C VAL A 146 -2.47 -10.65 4.10
N SER A 147 -3.56 -10.70 3.34
CA SER A 147 -4.41 -11.87 3.22
C SER A 147 -4.44 -12.37 1.78
N LEU A 148 -4.47 -13.69 1.59
CA LEU A 148 -4.65 -14.34 0.29
C LEU A 148 -5.90 -15.23 0.35
N ASN A 149 -6.83 -15.03 -0.59
CA ASN A 149 -8.08 -15.80 -0.68
C ASN A 149 -8.85 -15.85 0.65
N GLY A 150 -8.88 -14.73 1.36
CA GLY A 150 -9.57 -14.58 2.65
C GLY A 150 -8.81 -15.11 3.87
N LYS A 151 -7.61 -15.68 3.69
CA LYS A 151 -6.75 -16.15 4.80
C LYS A 151 -5.59 -15.21 5.01
N ASP A 152 -5.38 -14.75 6.25
CA ASP A 152 -4.20 -13.97 6.62
C ASP A 152 -2.93 -14.81 6.44
N ILE A 153 -1.91 -14.26 5.77
CA ILE A 153 -0.67 -14.97 5.40
C ILE A 153 0.59 -14.38 6.02
N CYS A 154 0.66 -13.06 6.24
CA CYS A 154 1.80 -12.40 6.90
C CYS A 154 1.46 -11.00 7.42
N ILE A 155 2.36 -10.48 8.26
CA ILE A 155 2.51 -9.04 8.49
C ILE A 155 3.65 -8.56 7.59
N LEU A 156 3.37 -7.61 6.71
CA LEU A 156 4.37 -6.94 5.88
C LEU A 156 4.77 -5.63 6.56
N GLU A 157 6.04 -5.53 6.94
CA GLU A 157 6.65 -4.31 7.49
C GLU A 157 7.30 -3.50 6.37
N LEU A 158 6.83 -2.27 6.18
CA LEU A 158 7.38 -1.31 5.23
C LEU A 158 8.31 -0.34 5.96
N ALA A 159 9.41 0.03 5.31
CA ALA A 159 10.32 1.05 5.83
C ALA A 159 9.73 2.46 5.65
N ASP A 160 10.17 3.40 6.50
CA ASP A 160 9.87 4.83 6.36
C ASP A 160 10.77 5.49 5.31
N VAL A 161 10.61 5.03 4.07
CA VAL A 161 11.43 5.39 2.91
C VAL A 161 10.53 5.62 1.71
N MET A 162 10.76 6.71 0.99
CA MET A 162 10.12 7.00 -0.30
C MET A 162 10.89 6.29 -1.41
N GLY A 163 10.18 5.72 -2.37
CA GLY A 163 10.73 4.84 -3.42
C GLY A 163 10.15 3.43 -3.36
N VAL A 164 10.72 2.55 -4.19
CA VAL A 164 10.30 1.15 -4.35
C VAL A 164 10.73 0.33 -3.14
N GLN A 165 9.77 -0.39 -2.55
CA GLN A 165 10.03 -1.38 -1.53
C GLN A 165 9.54 -2.75 -1.99
N THR A 166 10.40 -3.77 -1.92
CA THR A 166 10.11 -5.10 -2.45
C THR A 166 10.01 -6.13 -1.34
N PHE A 167 9.08 -7.07 -1.46
CA PHE A 167 8.99 -8.21 -0.56
C PHE A 167 8.59 -9.45 -1.33
N LYS A 168 8.95 -10.62 -0.80
CA LYS A 168 8.66 -11.91 -1.40
C LYS A 168 7.59 -12.64 -0.62
N ILE A 169 6.74 -13.33 -1.36
CA ILE A 169 5.84 -14.35 -0.83
C ILE A 169 6.26 -15.71 -1.39
N PRO A 170 6.02 -16.81 -0.66
CA PRO A 170 6.18 -18.16 -1.19
C PRO A 170 5.49 -18.32 -2.55
N GLU A 171 6.12 -19.04 -3.49
CA GLU A 171 5.62 -19.25 -4.85
C GLU A 171 4.20 -19.82 -4.91
N LYS A 172 3.84 -20.70 -3.96
CA LYS A 172 2.49 -21.25 -3.81
C LYS A 172 1.40 -20.20 -3.56
N TRP A 173 1.78 -18.95 -3.27
CA TRP A 173 0.92 -17.80 -3.03
C TRP A 173 0.98 -16.77 -4.17
N SER A 174 1.62 -17.10 -5.31
CA SER A 174 1.81 -16.18 -6.45
C SER A 174 0.52 -15.83 -7.21
N LYS A 175 -0.62 -16.46 -6.90
CA LYS A 175 -1.91 -16.15 -7.53
C LYS A 175 -3.06 -16.12 -6.54
N GLY A 176 -3.92 -15.11 -6.66
CA GLY A 176 -5.23 -15.11 -6.02
C GLY A 176 -5.75 -13.73 -5.67
N ASN A 177 -6.69 -13.69 -4.73
CA ASN A 177 -7.26 -12.45 -4.20
C ASN A 177 -6.40 -11.96 -3.03
N PHE A 178 -5.64 -10.90 -3.26
CA PHE A 178 -4.82 -10.26 -2.25
C PHE A 178 -5.60 -9.17 -1.53
N ARG A 179 -5.38 -9.05 -0.22
CA ARG A 179 -5.83 -7.89 0.56
C ARG A 179 -4.67 -7.35 1.39
N PHE A 180 -4.47 -6.04 1.31
CA PHE A 180 -3.49 -5.30 2.09
C PHE A 180 -4.24 -4.42 3.09
N THR A 181 -4.32 -4.84 4.36
CA THR A 181 -5.03 -4.10 5.41
C THR A 181 -4.05 -3.30 6.25
N ILE A 182 -4.25 -1.99 6.38
CA ILE A 182 -3.40 -1.11 7.19
C ILE A 182 -3.58 -1.49 8.66
N VAL A 183 -2.50 -1.88 9.34
CA VAL A 183 -2.55 -2.23 10.77
C VAL A 183 -1.65 -1.34 11.64
N GLU A 184 -0.68 -0.64 11.05
CA GLU A 184 0.13 0.36 11.72
C GLU A 184 0.63 1.41 10.72
N VAL A 185 0.75 2.66 11.15
CA VAL A 185 1.17 3.78 10.29
C VAL A 185 2.41 4.52 10.83
N TYR A 186 3.07 5.24 9.94
CA TYR A 186 3.93 6.38 10.25
C TYR A 186 3.11 7.65 10.07
N ASN A 187 2.93 8.43 11.13
CA ASN A 187 2.06 9.63 11.11
C ASN A 187 2.59 10.72 10.19
N GLY A 188 1.73 11.24 9.30
CA GLY A 188 2.02 12.42 8.46
C GLY A 188 2.35 13.64 9.31
N ALA A 189 3.18 14.54 8.76
CA ALA A 189 3.52 15.79 9.43
C ALA A 189 2.33 16.77 9.47
N LYS A 190 1.37 16.62 8.56
CA LYS A 190 0.24 17.55 8.39
C LYS A 190 -1.11 16.85 8.34
N TYR A 191 -1.21 15.77 7.58
CA TYR A 191 -2.45 15.05 7.33
C TYR A 191 -2.41 13.65 7.95
N LYS A 192 -3.56 13.18 8.43
CA LYS A 192 -3.69 11.80 8.90
C LYS A 192 -3.82 10.81 7.75
N ASP A 193 -4.28 11.28 6.60
CA ASP A 193 -4.57 10.50 5.40
C ASP A 193 -3.39 9.58 5.04
N THR A 194 -3.62 8.27 5.02
CA THR A 194 -2.61 7.27 4.64
C THR A 194 -2.67 6.93 3.15
N ALA A 195 -1.51 6.91 2.50
CA ALA A 195 -1.42 6.79 1.04
C ALA A 195 -0.57 5.60 0.57
N ILE A 196 -0.91 5.07 -0.61
CA ILE A 196 -0.11 4.12 -1.39
C ILE A 196 -0.09 4.59 -2.84
N SER A 197 1.10 4.81 -3.39
CA SER A 197 1.28 5.27 -4.77
C SER A 197 1.45 4.15 -5.78
N GLY A 198 1.61 2.90 -5.33
CA GLY A 198 1.94 1.81 -6.25
C GLY A 198 1.95 0.45 -5.58
N ILE A 199 1.42 -0.56 -6.27
CA ILE A 199 1.50 -1.98 -6.00
C ILE A 199 1.66 -2.70 -7.33
N PHE A 200 2.80 -3.35 -7.53
CA PHE A 200 3.12 -4.05 -8.76
C PHE A 200 4.02 -5.24 -8.48
N SER A 201 4.27 -6.07 -9.48
CA SER A 201 5.25 -7.15 -9.42
C SER A 201 6.21 -7.04 -10.58
N CYS A 202 7.43 -7.51 -10.41
CA CYS A 202 8.45 -7.51 -11.45
C CYS A 202 8.99 -8.90 -11.69
N GLY A 203 9.20 -9.27 -12.95
CA GLY A 203 9.81 -10.53 -13.33
C GLY A 203 10.26 -10.51 -14.79
N GLY A 204 10.87 -11.61 -15.23
CA GLY A 204 11.62 -11.65 -16.49
C GLY A 204 13.11 -11.82 -16.23
#